data_AF-A0A939WTZ2-F1
#
_entry.id   AF-A0A939WTZ2-F1
#
_cell.length_a   1.000
_cell.length_b   1.000
_cell.length_c   1.000
_cell.angle_alpha   90.00
_cell.angle_beta   90.00
_cell.angle_gamma   90.00
#
_symmetry.space_group_name_H-M   'P 1'
#
loop_
_entity.id
_entity.type
_entity.pdbx_description
1 polymer ?
#
loop_
_entity_poly.entity_id
_entity_poly.type
_entity_poly.pdbx_seq_one_letter_code
_entity_poly.pdbx_strand_id
1 'polypeptide(L)'
;MEQKLFNQMSQQERTSWLSDFQQWYAAILPQIEQKGVTGELFAEFERGLHMMEPFAYCRAFVQESLRFKDYGARRKLLRRYADKVATEVQGMIGMMKTVDLNDPNLLTPHVGRPTKDEQAARQLQAEKERQEQEEKEQTLFGKKSDIPVVETPDTESVSGSMGGGTLLRLDEIKWLLSPALQEAVETVRDLRNQESVNATSAKLLAEQGKPESEVAFFAEQAIECKKQYENIYEHVDSELAHVYVRLKEDTTYIAKIQAAKADPQEWRTKLRVYWDKFDDQQKATIKQQVIDDIKRNDPEQAKIREAEEKKKKEIADLIKYLTRKDKLNTPRRVKTMEERYQQLVELAGEEEAKHYYPVLEAARKDAENYTINNKKSKNNEEE
;
A
#
# COMPACT_ATOMS: atom_id res chain seq x y z
N MET A 1 -8.29 43.06 -7.80
CA MET A 1 -6.96 42.84 -7.19
C MET A 1 -7.08 41.58 -6.36
N GLU A 2 -6.43 40.49 -6.74
CA GLU A 2 -6.45 39.26 -5.94
C GLU A 2 -5.72 39.51 -4.63
N GLN A 3 -6.43 39.43 -3.51
CA GLN A 3 -5.82 39.55 -2.20
C GLN A 3 -4.92 38.33 -1.93
N LYS A 4 -3.71 38.59 -1.44
CA LYS A 4 -2.74 37.57 -1.05
C LYS A 4 -3.36 36.63 -0.01
N LEU A 5 -3.05 35.34 -0.09
CA LEU A 5 -3.45 34.39 0.95
C LEU A 5 -2.70 34.69 2.25
N PHE A 6 -3.28 34.32 3.40
CA PHE A 6 -2.67 34.56 4.71
C PHE A 6 -1.24 33.97 4.82
N ASN A 7 -1.01 32.80 4.23
CA ASN A 7 0.29 32.12 4.17
C ASN A 7 1.31 32.77 3.20
N GLN A 8 0.88 33.71 2.35
CA GLN A 8 1.72 34.47 1.43
C GLN A 8 2.03 35.89 1.93
N MET A 9 1.39 36.32 3.03
CA MET A 9 1.70 37.59 3.69
C MET A 9 3.06 37.53 4.39
N SER A 10 3.76 38.66 4.44
CA SER A 10 4.99 38.83 5.22
C SER A 10 4.71 38.74 6.72
N GLN A 11 5.76 38.54 7.53
CA GLN A 11 5.62 38.40 8.97
C GLN A 11 5.03 39.66 9.64
N GLN A 12 5.39 40.86 9.16
CA GLN A 12 4.86 42.13 9.65
C GLN A 12 3.39 42.33 9.27
N GLU A 13 2.99 41.94 8.06
CA GLU A 13 1.58 41.98 7.63
C GLU A 13 0.73 41.02 8.47
N ARG A 14 1.25 39.83 8.80
CA ARG A 14 0.54 38.86 9.65
C ARG A 14 0.37 39.37 11.07
N THR A 15 1.39 39.97 11.69
CA THR A 15 1.26 40.50 13.06
C THR A 15 0.25 41.64 13.14
N SER A 16 0.25 42.55 12.16
CA SER A 16 -0.76 43.62 12.06
C SER A 16 -2.16 43.06 11.82
N TRP A 17 -2.31 42.08 10.92
CA TRP A 17 -3.60 41.44 10.69
C TRP A 17 -4.12 40.74 11.96
N LEU A 18 -3.23 40.08 12.71
CA LEU A 18 -3.57 39.38 13.95
C LEU A 18 -4.10 40.33 15.03
N SER A 19 -3.45 41.48 15.23
CA SER A 19 -3.93 42.46 16.20
C SER A 19 -5.32 42.98 15.82
N ASP A 20 -5.52 43.28 14.54
CA ASP A 20 -6.78 43.82 14.03
C ASP A 20 -7.90 42.78 14.11
N PHE A 21 -7.61 41.53 13.75
CA PHE A 21 -8.57 40.43 13.81
C PHE A 21 -8.95 40.09 15.26
N GLN A 22 -7.98 40.02 16.18
CA GLN A 22 -8.26 39.75 17.60
C GLN A 22 -9.12 40.85 18.23
N GLN A 23 -8.82 42.12 17.92
CA GLN A 23 -9.61 43.25 18.39
C GLN A 23 -11.05 43.16 17.87
N TRP A 24 -11.23 42.91 16.57
CA TRP A 24 -12.56 42.78 15.98
C TRP A 24 -13.32 41.55 16.52
N TYR A 25 -12.65 40.39 16.59
CA TYR A 25 -13.24 39.13 17.04
C TYR A 25 -13.70 39.19 18.51
N ALA A 26 -12.92 39.84 19.38
CA ALA A 26 -13.27 39.94 20.80
C ALA A 26 -14.27 41.07 21.11
N ALA A 27 -14.14 42.24 20.46
CA ALA A 27 -14.92 43.42 20.83
C ALA A 27 -16.15 43.66 19.96
N ILE A 28 -16.10 43.30 18.67
CA ILE A 28 -17.09 43.72 17.66
C ILE A 28 -18.02 42.57 17.27
N LEU A 29 -17.48 41.37 17.02
CA LEU A 29 -18.27 40.20 16.64
C LEU A 29 -19.40 39.87 17.64
N PRO A 30 -19.20 39.90 18.98
CA PRO A 30 -20.29 39.69 19.93
C PRO A 30 -21.38 40.76 19.86
N GLN A 31 -21.03 42.01 19.51
CA GLN A 31 -22.01 43.09 19.36
C GLN A 31 -22.89 42.88 18.13
N ILE A 32 -22.30 42.42 17.02
CA ILE A 32 -23.01 42.03 15.80
C ILE A 32 -24.01 40.91 16.12
N GLU A 33 -23.62 39.93 16.94
CA GLU A 33 -24.47 38.80 17.37
C GLU A 33 -25.66 39.25 18.22
N GLN A 34 -25.43 40.11 19.22
CA GLN A 34 -26.43 40.52 20.19
C GLN A 34 -27.39 41.59 19.66
N LYS A 35 -26.87 42.63 18.98
CA LYS A 35 -27.66 43.79 18.56
C LYS A 35 -28.23 43.66 17.14
N GLY A 36 -27.76 42.67 16.37
CA GLY A 36 -28.08 42.56 14.94
C GLY A 36 -27.26 43.52 14.08
N VAL A 37 -27.36 43.38 12.76
CA VAL A 37 -26.59 44.20 11.82
C VAL A 37 -27.38 45.46 11.50
N THR A 38 -27.13 46.55 12.24
CA THR A 38 -27.82 47.84 12.07
C THR A 38 -26.84 49.00 12.14
N GLY A 39 -27.01 50.00 11.26
CA GLY A 39 -26.21 51.25 11.28
C GLY A 39 -24.72 51.01 11.09
N GLU A 40 -23.90 51.47 12.04
CA GLU A 40 -22.43 51.36 12.01
C GLU A 40 -21.94 49.89 12.01
N LEU A 41 -22.75 48.95 12.51
CA LEU A 41 -22.41 47.52 12.51
C LEU A 41 -22.40 46.91 11.10
N PHE A 42 -22.98 47.57 10.08
CA PHE A 42 -22.84 47.14 8.69
C PHE A 42 -21.39 47.25 8.20
N ALA A 43 -20.76 48.39 8.47
CA ALA A 43 -19.37 48.63 8.08
C ALA A 43 -18.42 47.65 8.82
N GLU A 44 -18.70 47.38 10.10
CA GLU A 44 -17.94 46.40 10.88
C GLU A 44 -18.16 44.95 10.43
N PHE A 45 -19.35 44.62 9.89
CA PHE A 45 -19.61 43.32 9.27
C PHE A 45 -18.80 43.16 7.99
N GLU A 46 -18.83 44.16 7.09
CA GLU A 46 -18.03 44.16 5.87
C GLU A 46 -16.52 44.11 6.17
N ARG A 47 -16.07 44.85 7.19
CA ARG A 47 -14.69 44.80 7.69
C ARG A 47 -14.30 43.38 8.12
N GLY A 48 -15.17 42.70 8.87
CA GLY A 48 -14.97 41.30 9.26
C GLY A 48 -14.88 40.35 8.06
N LEU A 49 -15.71 40.56 7.03
CA LEU A 49 -15.66 39.79 5.79
C LEU A 49 -14.31 39.96 5.08
N HIS A 50 -13.81 41.19 4.95
CA HIS A 50 -12.50 41.45 4.37
C HIS A 50 -11.34 40.87 5.19
N MET A 51 -11.44 40.84 6.52
CA MET A 51 -10.44 40.17 7.36
C MET A 51 -10.35 38.66 7.07
N MET A 52 -11.44 38.01 6.67
CA MET A 52 -11.47 36.58 6.36
C MET A 52 -11.14 36.24 4.89
N GLU A 53 -11.13 37.22 3.99
CA GLU A 53 -10.83 37.06 2.56
C GLU A 53 -9.44 36.42 2.25
N PRO A 54 -8.39 36.61 3.07
CA PRO A 54 -7.10 35.91 2.93
C PRO A 54 -7.17 34.39 3.10
N PHE A 55 -8.27 33.83 3.60
CA PHE A 55 -8.46 32.40 3.78
C PHE A 55 -9.27 31.83 2.62
N ALA A 56 -8.69 30.90 1.86
CA ALA A 56 -9.28 30.39 0.62
C ALA A 56 -10.70 29.82 0.80
N TYR A 57 -10.97 29.14 1.91
CA TYR A 57 -12.30 28.56 2.19
C TYR A 57 -13.34 29.60 2.62
N CYS A 58 -12.94 30.82 2.98
CA CYS A 58 -13.85 31.92 3.30
C CYS A 58 -14.25 32.71 2.07
N ARG A 59 -13.49 32.65 0.96
CA ARG A 59 -13.68 33.51 -0.22
C ARG A 59 -15.08 33.41 -0.82
N ALA A 60 -15.62 32.21 -1.00
CA ALA A 60 -16.98 32.03 -1.53
C ALA A 60 -18.04 32.68 -0.62
N PHE A 61 -17.93 32.47 0.69
CA PHE A 61 -18.81 33.09 1.66
C PHE A 61 -18.69 34.63 1.67
N VAL A 62 -17.47 35.16 1.62
CA VAL A 62 -17.20 36.61 1.58
C VAL A 62 -17.81 37.22 0.32
N GLN A 63 -17.54 36.64 -0.86
CA GLN A 63 -18.06 37.14 -2.14
C GLN A 63 -19.59 37.14 -2.18
N GLU A 64 -20.24 36.05 -1.74
CA GLU A 64 -21.69 36.01 -1.70
C GLU A 64 -22.27 37.01 -0.69
N SER A 65 -21.62 37.17 0.47
CA SER A 65 -22.12 38.06 1.52
C SER A 65 -22.02 39.52 1.10
N LEU A 66 -20.94 39.90 0.42
CA LEU A 66 -20.77 41.23 -0.17
C LEU A 66 -21.72 41.46 -1.35
N ARG A 67 -22.00 40.42 -2.15
CA ARG A 67 -22.90 40.50 -3.31
C ARG A 67 -24.36 40.69 -2.91
N PHE A 68 -24.85 39.88 -1.98
CA PHE A 68 -26.27 39.85 -1.61
C PHE A 68 -26.61 40.79 -0.45
N LYS A 69 -25.61 41.24 0.32
CA LYS A 69 -25.76 42.14 1.48
C LYS A 69 -26.78 41.68 2.53
N ASP A 70 -27.11 40.39 2.55
CA ASP A 70 -28.02 39.77 3.51
C ASP A 70 -27.26 39.40 4.80
N TYR A 71 -26.74 40.43 5.46
CA TYR A 71 -25.90 40.26 6.65
C TYR A 71 -26.69 39.71 7.85
N GLY A 72 -28.00 39.98 7.91
CA GLY A 72 -28.90 39.50 8.96
C GLY A 72 -29.00 37.97 8.98
N ALA A 73 -29.29 37.34 7.84
CA ALA A 73 -29.38 35.89 7.73
C ALA A 73 -28.00 35.20 7.88
N ARG A 74 -26.93 35.90 7.50
CA ARG A 74 -25.56 35.37 7.46
C ARG A 74 -24.77 35.58 8.75
N ARG A 75 -25.37 36.17 9.79
CA ARG A 75 -24.73 36.43 11.09
C ARG A 75 -24.16 35.18 11.77
N LYS A 76 -24.93 34.09 11.81
CA LYS A 76 -24.46 32.82 12.39
C LYS A 76 -23.33 32.19 11.56
N LEU A 77 -23.38 32.38 10.24
CA LEU A 77 -22.33 31.91 9.34
C LEU A 77 -21.05 32.72 9.53
N LEU A 78 -21.15 34.05 9.68
CA LEU A 78 -20.02 34.93 9.99
C LEU A 78 -19.29 34.44 11.25
N ARG A 79 -20.03 34.16 12.33
CA ARG A 79 -19.45 33.60 13.57
C ARG A 79 -18.70 32.30 13.32
N ARG A 80 -19.34 31.36 12.62
CA ARG A 80 -18.75 30.05 12.33
C ARG A 80 -17.45 30.17 11.52
N TYR A 81 -17.42 31.04 10.51
CA TYR A 81 -16.20 31.27 9.72
C TYR A 81 -15.13 31.98 10.54
N ALA A 82 -15.50 32.97 11.36
CA ALA A 82 -14.57 33.65 12.26
C ALA A 82 -13.96 32.71 13.31
N ASP A 83 -14.74 31.80 13.90
CA ASP A 83 -14.25 30.77 14.83
C ASP A 83 -13.28 29.79 14.14
N LYS A 84 -13.57 29.43 12.89
CA LYS A 84 -12.69 28.57 12.09
C LYS A 84 -11.36 29.25 11.79
N VAL A 85 -11.41 30.54 11.40
CA VAL A 85 -10.22 31.38 11.19
C VAL A 85 -9.41 31.50 12.49
N ALA A 86 -10.07 31.78 13.61
CA ALA A 86 -9.40 31.89 14.92
C ALA A 86 -8.68 30.58 15.31
N THR A 87 -9.31 29.43 15.07
CA THR A 87 -8.72 28.12 15.35
C THR A 87 -7.49 27.84 14.48
N GLU A 88 -7.59 28.11 13.18
CA GLU A 88 -6.48 27.92 12.23
C GLU A 88 -5.31 28.86 12.53
N VAL A 89 -5.59 30.11 12.81
CA VAL A 89 -4.61 31.12 13.23
C VAL A 89 -3.91 30.69 14.52
N GLN A 90 -4.65 30.16 15.50
CA GLN A 90 -4.04 29.69 16.75
C GLN A 90 -3.16 28.44 16.53
N GLY A 91 -3.53 27.56 15.60
CA GLY A 91 -2.67 26.47 15.14
C GLY A 91 -1.40 26.97 14.43
N MET A 92 -1.52 28.00 13.58
CA MET A 92 -0.38 28.62 12.92
C MET A 92 0.52 29.39 13.89
N ILE A 93 -0.04 30.08 14.89
CA ILE A 93 0.73 30.73 15.96
C ILE A 93 1.42 29.70 16.84
N GLY A 94 0.80 28.53 17.09
CA GLY A 94 1.44 27.41 17.77
C GLY A 94 2.67 26.87 17.01
N MET A 95 2.61 26.86 15.68
CA MET A 95 3.77 26.56 14.82
C MET A 95 4.76 27.73 14.68
N MET A 96 4.30 28.96 14.86
CA MET A 96 5.11 30.19 14.72
C MET A 96 5.67 30.70 16.04
N LYS A 97 5.33 30.06 17.18
CA LYS A 97 6.02 30.22 18.46
C LYS A 97 7.37 29.51 18.34
N THR A 98 8.24 30.10 17.53
CA THR A 98 9.65 29.77 17.44
C THR A 98 10.26 30.10 18.81
N VAL A 99 10.34 29.11 19.68
CA VAL A 99 11.40 29.10 20.68
C VAL A 99 12.68 29.09 19.86
N ASP A 100 13.48 30.15 19.97
CA ASP A 100 14.78 30.20 19.30
C ASP A 100 15.66 29.12 19.93
N LEU A 101 15.76 27.96 19.27
CA LEU A 101 16.51 26.80 19.72
C LEU A 101 18.02 27.06 19.78
N ASN A 102 18.49 28.23 19.31
CA ASN A 102 19.86 28.71 19.47
C ASN A 102 20.04 29.63 20.68
N ASP A 103 19.02 29.85 21.54
CA ASP A 103 19.17 30.65 22.75
C ASP A 103 20.22 30.01 23.67
N PRO A 104 21.34 30.70 23.99
CA PRO A 104 22.40 30.17 24.84
C PRO A 104 21.92 29.77 26.24
N ASN A 105 20.78 30.27 26.70
CA ASN A 105 20.20 29.88 27.98
C ASN A 105 19.67 28.43 28.00
N LEU A 106 19.20 27.90 26.86
CA LEU A 106 18.66 26.53 26.73
C LEU A 106 19.76 25.45 26.77
N LEU A 107 21.02 25.83 26.60
CA LEU A 107 22.16 24.92 26.61
C LEU A 107 22.92 24.95 27.95
N THR A 108 22.52 25.82 28.88
CA THR A 108 23.17 25.88 30.19
C THR A 108 22.82 24.66 31.05
N PRO A 109 23.81 23.98 31.65
CA PRO A 109 23.54 22.87 32.56
C PRO A 109 22.82 23.40 33.81
N HIS A 110 21.65 22.87 34.12
CA HIS A 110 20.96 23.12 35.38
C HIS A 110 20.65 21.81 36.11
N VAL A 111 20.42 21.89 37.42
CA VAL A 111 20.01 20.74 38.24
C VAL A 111 18.51 20.52 38.08
N GLY A 112 18.10 19.35 37.56
CA GLY A 112 16.69 19.02 37.30
C GLY A 112 16.52 18.16 36.04
N ARG A 113 15.29 17.72 35.76
CA ARG A 113 14.97 17.00 34.52
C ARG A 113 14.95 18.00 33.35
N PRO A 114 15.73 17.79 32.28
CA PRO A 114 15.74 18.69 31.13
C PRO A 114 14.34 18.82 30.53
N THR A 115 13.97 20.05 30.16
CA THR A 115 12.71 20.32 29.46
C THR A 115 12.75 19.71 28.05
N LYS A 116 11.57 19.49 27.43
CA LYS A 116 11.49 18.92 26.06
C LYS A 116 12.24 19.79 25.04
N ASP A 117 12.27 21.09 25.28
CA ASP A 117 12.87 22.07 24.38
C ASP A 117 14.41 22.08 24.52
N GLU A 118 14.95 21.90 25.73
CA GLU A 118 16.39 21.68 25.95
C GLU A 118 16.89 20.37 25.34
N GLN A 119 16.06 19.31 25.35
CA GLN A 119 16.41 18.04 24.70
C GLN A 119 16.48 18.21 23.18
N ALA A 120 15.55 18.95 22.59
CA ALA A 120 15.56 19.27 21.17
C ALA A 120 16.78 20.12 20.79
N ALA A 121 17.14 21.13 21.61
CA ALA A 121 18.33 21.96 21.39
C ALA A 121 19.64 21.14 21.47
N ARG A 122 19.77 20.22 22.44
CA ARG A 122 20.94 19.33 22.55
C ARG A 122 21.04 18.34 21.38
N GLN A 123 19.92 17.82 20.90
CA GLN A 123 19.90 16.94 19.72
C GLN A 123 20.36 17.68 18.46
N LEU A 124 19.91 18.91 18.27
CA LEU A 124 20.29 19.75 17.14
C LEU A 124 21.78 20.12 17.19
N GLN A 125 22.33 20.40 18.38
CA GLN A 125 23.76 20.62 18.56
C GLN A 125 24.58 19.34 18.32
N ALA A 126 24.14 18.20 18.83
CA ALA A 126 24.80 16.90 18.56
C ALA A 126 24.79 16.54 17.07
N GLU A 127 23.74 16.91 16.35
CA GLU A 127 23.64 16.73 14.90
C GLU A 127 24.60 17.65 14.14
N LYS A 128 24.74 18.92 14.55
CA LYS A 128 25.77 19.83 14.02
C LYS A 128 27.19 19.33 14.29
N GLU A 129 27.48 18.87 15.52
CA GLU A 129 28.79 18.31 15.87
C GLU A 129 29.10 17.05 15.07
N ARG A 130 28.10 16.20 14.79
CA ARG A 130 28.24 15.03 13.91
C ARG A 130 28.49 15.44 12.47
N GLN A 131 27.79 16.43 11.93
CA GLN A 131 28.06 16.97 10.59
C GLN A 131 29.47 17.54 10.49
N GLU A 132 29.92 18.31 11.50
CA GLU A 132 31.30 18.81 11.56
C GLU A 132 32.35 17.69 11.67
N GLN A 133 32.03 16.58 12.34
CA GLN A 133 32.90 15.40 12.39
C GLN A 133 32.96 14.70 11.04
N GLU A 134 31.83 14.50 10.37
CA GLU A 134 31.76 13.93 9.02
C GLU A 134 32.47 14.79 7.96
N GLU A 135 32.49 16.12 8.12
CA GLU A 135 33.27 17.03 7.26
C GLU A 135 34.79 16.95 7.51
N LYS A 136 35.19 16.57 8.73
CA LYS A 136 36.60 16.40 9.12
C LYS A 136 37.15 15.01 8.79
N GLU A 137 36.29 14.02 8.56
CA GLU A 137 36.68 12.67 8.15
C GLU A 137 37.27 12.68 6.73
N GLN A 138 38.59 12.42 6.63
CA GLN A 138 39.27 12.25 5.35
C GLN A 138 38.91 10.89 4.74
N THR A 139 38.19 10.90 3.62
CA THR A 139 37.91 9.69 2.85
C THR A 139 39.11 9.32 1.96
N LEU A 140 39.16 8.08 1.46
CA LEU A 140 40.21 7.61 0.52
C LEU A 140 40.32 8.46 -0.76
N PHE A 141 39.32 9.29 -1.07
CA PHE A 141 39.25 10.12 -2.28
C PHE A 141 39.34 11.63 -2.00
N GLY A 142 39.74 12.05 -0.78
CA GLY A 142 39.89 13.45 -0.39
C GLY A 142 38.81 13.94 0.57
N LYS A 143 38.69 15.27 0.73
CA LYS A 143 37.65 15.90 1.56
C LYS A 143 36.29 15.70 0.90
N LYS A 144 35.27 15.33 1.68
CA LYS A 144 33.89 15.09 1.21
C LYS A 144 33.30 16.30 0.47
N SER A 145 33.74 17.52 0.80
CA SER A 145 33.38 18.79 0.15
C SER A 145 33.84 18.91 -1.31
N ASP A 146 34.88 18.17 -1.69
CA ASP A 146 35.55 18.30 -2.99
C ASP A 146 35.09 17.22 -3.99
N ILE A 147 34.24 16.28 -3.54
CA ILE A 147 33.60 15.29 -4.40
C ILE A 147 32.39 15.98 -5.04
N PRO A 148 32.35 16.17 -6.37
CA PRO A 148 31.20 16.77 -7.02
C PRO A 148 29.97 15.89 -6.78
N VAL A 149 29.05 16.40 -5.97
CA VAL A 149 27.71 15.85 -5.83
C VAL A 149 27.02 16.09 -7.17
N VAL A 150 27.02 15.07 -8.02
CA VAL A 150 26.11 15.04 -9.16
C VAL A 150 24.73 14.90 -8.53
N GLU A 151 24.00 16.01 -8.44
CA GLU A 151 22.55 15.99 -8.24
C GLU A 151 21.97 15.26 -9.44
N THR A 152 21.89 13.92 -9.35
CA THR A 152 21.01 13.16 -10.20
C THR A 152 19.62 13.72 -9.95
N PRO A 153 18.88 14.17 -10.98
CA PRO A 153 17.51 14.61 -10.77
C PRO A 153 16.80 13.49 -10.03
N ASP A 154 16.18 13.81 -8.89
CA ASP A 154 15.43 12.86 -8.08
C ASP A 154 14.60 12.01 -9.03
N THR A 155 14.93 10.72 -9.13
CA THR A 155 14.14 9.77 -9.90
C THR A 155 12.72 9.93 -9.39
N GLU A 156 11.81 10.38 -10.25
CA GLU A 156 10.39 10.62 -9.94
C GLU A 156 9.86 9.43 -9.14
N SER A 157 9.86 9.59 -7.82
CA SER A 157 9.55 8.48 -6.95
C SER A 157 8.06 8.24 -7.06
N VAL A 158 7.70 7.01 -7.39
CA VAL A 158 6.31 6.59 -7.59
C VAL A 158 5.63 6.58 -6.22
N SER A 159 5.17 7.76 -5.81
CA SER A 159 4.24 7.91 -4.71
C SER A 159 2.84 7.58 -5.22
N GLY A 160 2.12 6.74 -4.49
CA GLY A 160 0.70 6.50 -4.72
C GLY A 160 -0.05 7.80 -4.52
N SER A 161 -0.71 8.30 -5.55
CA SER A 161 -1.69 9.38 -5.40
C SER A 161 -2.99 8.74 -4.93
N MET A 162 -3.39 9.04 -3.69
CA MET A 162 -4.78 9.26 -3.23
C MET A 162 -4.83 9.26 -1.69
N GLY A 163 -4.96 10.45 -1.09
CA GLY A 163 -5.49 10.64 0.26
C GLY A 163 -4.49 10.67 1.44
N GLY A 164 -4.07 11.87 1.84
CA GLY A 164 -4.05 12.31 3.25
C GLY A 164 -3.08 11.69 4.25
N GLY A 165 -2.07 10.94 3.83
CA GLY A 165 -0.95 10.51 4.68
C GLY A 165 0.30 10.36 3.83
N THR A 166 1.49 10.43 4.44
CA THR A 166 2.76 10.15 3.74
C THR A 166 2.76 8.68 3.31
N LEU A 167 2.19 8.40 2.13
CA LEU A 167 2.13 7.07 1.55
C LEU A 167 3.57 6.60 1.30
N LEU A 168 3.86 5.36 1.72
CA LEU A 168 5.17 4.76 1.51
C LEU A 168 5.40 4.63 0.00
N ARG A 169 6.64 4.85 -0.44
CA ARG A 169 7.00 4.67 -1.84
C ARG A 169 6.91 3.20 -2.19
N LEU A 170 6.43 2.85 -3.38
CA LEU A 170 6.33 1.44 -3.81
C LEU A 170 7.66 0.69 -3.64
N ASP A 171 8.79 1.37 -3.90
CA ASP A 171 10.14 0.80 -3.74
C ASP A 171 10.46 0.41 -2.28
N GLU A 172 9.95 1.13 -1.29
CA GLU A 172 10.17 0.88 0.13
C GLU A 172 9.37 -0.31 0.65
N ILE A 173 8.21 -0.56 0.05
CA ILE A 173 7.27 -1.62 0.46
C ILE A 173 7.37 -2.88 -0.40
N LYS A 174 8.03 -2.81 -1.57
CA LYS A 174 8.10 -3.90 -2.54
C LYS A 174 8.54 -5.23 -1.92
N TRP A 175 9.53 -5.21 -1.05
CA TRP A 175 10.07 -6.42 -0.41
C TRP A 175 9.08 -7.12 0.55
N LEU A 176 8.00 -6.44 0.97
CA LEU A 176 6.92 -7.01 1.79
C LEU A 176 5.85 -7.73 0.96
N LEU A 177 5.78 -7.45 -0.35
CA LEU A 177 4.76 -7.95 -1.27
C LEU A 177 5.09 -9.35 -1.80
N SER A 178 4.10 -10.02 -2.37
CA SER A 178 4.26 -11.28 -3.09
C SER A 178 5.10 -11.12 -4.36
N PRO A 179 5.87 -12.14 -4.81
CA PRO A 179 6.72 -12.02 -6.01
C PRO A 179 5.97 -11.58 -7.27
N ALA A 180 4.75 -12.10 -7.48
CA ALA A 180 3.91 -11.71 -8.61
C ALA A 180 3.53 -10.22 -8.57
N LEU A 181 3.22 -9.69 -7.38
CA LEU A 181 2.89 -8.29 -7.23
C LEU A 181 4.13 -7.38 -7.31
N GLN A 182 5.30 -7.87 -6.90
CA GLN A 182 6.57 -7.16 -7.09
C GLN A 182 6.88 -6.91 -8.57
N GLU A 183 6.67 -7.92 -9.42
CA GLU A 183 6.81 -7.78 -10.88
C GLU A 183 5.75 -6.83 -11.45
N ALA A 184 4.51 -6.93 -11.01
CA ALA A 184 3.44 -6.03 -11.46
C ALA A 184 3.75 -4.56 -11.09
N VAL A 185 4.26 -4.29 -9.89
CA VAL A 185 4.66 -2.96 -9.43
C VAL A 185 5.75 -2.34 -10.31
N GLU A 186 6.67 -3.12 -10.87
CA GLU A 186 7.68 -2.61 -11.81
C GLU A 186 7.06 -2.07 -13.10
N THR A 187 5.97 -2.70 -13.57
CA THR A 187 5.28 -2.28 -14.80
C THR A 187 4.43 -1.02 -14.65
N VAL A 188 4.15 -0.59 -13.42
CA VAL A 188 3.32 0.61 -13.13
C VAL A 188 3.89 1.86 -13.77
N ARG A 189 5.23 2.02 -13.79
CA ARG A 189 5.87 3.17 -14.43
C ARG A 189 5.61 3.18 -15.93
N ASP A 190 5.75 2.03 -16.57
CA ASP A 190 5.53 1.89 -18.01
C ASP A 190 4.05 2.09 -18.36
N LEU A 191 3.12 1.59 -17.54
CA LEU A 191 1.68 1.78 -17.72
C LEU A 191 1.27 3.27 -17.62
N ARG A 192 1.85 4.03 -16.69
CA ARG A 192 1.63 5.48 -16.59
C ARG A 192 2.19 6.24 -17.78
N ASN A 193 3.37 5.85 -18.26
CA ASN A 193 3.95 6.44 -19.46
C ASN A 193 3.09 6.16 -20.68
N GLN A 194 2.60 4.92 -20.84
CA GLN A 194 1.70 4.54 -21.93
C GLN A 194 0.36 5.28 -21.86
N GLU A 195 -0.22 5.42 -20.67
CA GLU A 195 -1.44 6.21 -20.45
C GLU A 195 -1.24 7.67 -20.88
N SER A 196 -0.16 8.31 -20.43
CA SER A 196 0.19 9.69 -20.81
C SER A 196 0.39 9.86 -22.32
N VAL A 197 1.11 8.93 -22.96
CA VAL A 197 1.35 8.94 -24.41
C VAL A 197 0.05 8.76 -25.19
N ASN A 198 -0.80 7.82 -24.78
CA ASN A 198 -2.08 7.54 -25.42
C ASN A 198 -3.05 8.71 -25.24
N ALA A 199 -3.11 9.30 -24.04
CA ALA A 199 -3.93 10.49 -23.77
C ALA A 199 -3.47 11.71 -24.59
N THR A 200 -2.16 11.92 -24.68
CA THR A 200 -1.57 12.99 -25.51
C THR A 200 -1.85 12.77 -26.99
N SER A 201 -1.73 11.53 -27.47
CA SER A 201 -2.03 11.17 -28.87
C SER A 201 -3.51 11.36 -29.20
N ALA A 202 -4.41 10.95 -28.30
CA ALA A 202 -5.85 11.18 -28.46
C ALA A 202 -6.18 12.68 -28.54
N LYS A 203 -5.58 13.49 -27.65
CA LYS A 203 -5.75 14.95 -27.67
C LYS A 203 -5.27 15.58 -28.96
N LEU A 204 -4.07 15.20 -29.43
CA LEU A 204 -3.48 15.72 -30.66
C LEU A 204 -4.33 15.37 -31.89
N LEU A 205 -4.84 14.14 -31.98
CA LEU A 205 -5.72 13.72 -33.07
C LEU A 205 -7.07 14.47 -33.05
N ALA A 206 -7.63 14.71 -31.86
CA ALA A 206 -8.84 15.51 -31.70
C ALA A 206 -8.64 16.95 -32.17
N GLU A 207 -7.50 17.57 -31.82
CA GLU A 207 -7.15 18.94 -32.27
C GLU A 207 -6.93 19.03 -33.79
N GLN A 208 -6.50 17.94 -34.42
CA GLN A 208 -6.33 17.85 -35.88
C GLN A 208 -7.64 17.59 -36.65
N GLY A 209 -8.78 17.41 -35.97
CA GLY A 209 -10.07 17.17 -36.61
C GLY A 209 -10.19 15.79 -37.28
N LYS A 210 -9.40 14.81 -36.82
CA LYS A 210 -9.45 13.41 -37.26
C LYS A 210 -10.79 12.74 -36.89
N PRO A 211 -11.15 11.62 -37.55
CA PRO A 211 -12.39 10.91 -37.25
C PRO A 211 -12.42 10.42 -35.80
N GLU A 212 -13.60 10.49 -35.18
CA GLU A 212 -13.83 10.15 -33.77
C GLU A 212 -13.42 8.72 -33.43
N SER A 213 -13.50 7.79 -34.38
CA SER A 213 -13.05 6.40 -34.21
C SER A 213 -11.54 6.27 -33.94
N GLU A 214 -10.71 7.11 -34.55
CA GLU A 214 -9.25 7.11 -34.31
C GLU A 214 -8.91 7.71 -32.94
N VAL A 215 -9.65 8.73 -32.52
CA VAL A 215 -9.48 9.36 -31.18
C VAL A 215 -9.93 8.42 -30.07
N ALA A 216 -11.09 7.76 -30.26
CA ALA A 216 -11.66 6.83 -29.30
C ALA A 216 -10.72 5.66 -29.00
N PHE A 217 -10.03 5.12 -30.00
CA PHE A 217 -9.07 4.01 -29.81
C PHE A 217 -7.96 4.36 -28.81
N PHE A 218 -7.30 5.52 -28.98
CA PHE A 218 -6.24 5.94 -28.05
C PHE A 218 -6.79 6.35 -26.69
N ALA A 219 -7.99 6.94 -26.63
CA ALA A 219 -8.64 7.27 -25.37
C ALA A 219 -9.02 6.00 -24.57
N GLU A 220 -9.55 4.97 -25.22
CA GLU A 220 -9.87 3.68 -24.60
C GLU A 220 -8.63 2.97 -24.10
N GLN A 221 -7.54 2.99 -24.87
CA GLN A 221 -6.26 2.44 -24.43
C GLN A 221 -5.69 3.17 -23.22
N ALA A 222 -5.80 4.50 -23.15
CA ALA A 222 -5.39 5.27 -21.98
C ALA A 222 -6.21 4.88 -20.73
N ILE A 223 -7.54 4.71 -20.90
CA ILE A 223 -8.43 4.26 -19.83
C ILE A 223 -8.05 2.84 -19.35
N GLU A 224 -7.70 1.95 -20.27
CA GLU A 224 -7.31 0.58 -19.93
C GLU A 224 -5.98 0.53 -19.16
N CYS A 225 -4.96 1.27 -19.62
CA CYS A 225 -3.71 1.43 -18.88
C CYS A 225 -3.95 1.99 -17.47
N LYS A 226 -4.87 2.95 -17.34
CA LYS A 226 -5.27 3.51 -16.05
C LYS A 226 -5.88 2.48 -15.11
N LYS A 227 -6.87 1.73 -15.60
CA LYS A 227 -7.49 0.63 -14.83
C LYS A 227 -6.46 -0.40 -14.38
N GLN A 228 -5.51 -0.74 -15.25
CA GLN A 228 -4.48 -1.71 -14.94
C GLN A 228 -3.58 -1.25 -13.79
N TYR A 229 -3.05 -0.03 -13.84
CA TYR A 229 -2.21 0.44 -12.73
C TYR A 229 -3.01 0.72 -11.45
N GLU A 230 -4.27 1.17 -11.55
CA GLU A 230 -5.16 1.35 -10.38
C GLU A 230 -5.43 0.00 -9.70
N ASN A 231 -5.70 -1.05 -10.48
CA ASN A 231 -5.88 -2.41 -9.96
C ASN A 231 -4.62 -2.93 -9.23
N ILE A 232 -3.43 -2.61 -9.74
CA ILE A 232 -2.17 -2.94 -9.05
C ILE A 232 -2.11 -2.23 -7.69
N TYR A 233 -2.48 -0.96 -7.59
CA TYR A 233 -2.52 -0.24 -6.31
C TYR A 233 -3.53 -0.83 -5.32
N GLU A 234 -4.71 -1.25 -5.78
CA GLU A 234 -5.70 -1.92 -4.92
C GLU A 234 -5.19 -3.25 -4.38
N HIS A 235 -4.49 -4.03 -5.22
CA HIS A 235 -3.86 -5.28 -4.78
C HIS A 235 -2.73 -5.04 -3.78
N VAL A 236 -1.91 -4.00 -3.99
CA VAL A 236 -0.89 -3.57 -3.02
C VAL A 236 -1.52 -3.20 -1.69
N ASP A 237 -2.58 -2.38 -1.69
CA ASP A 237 -3.29 -2.00 -0.47
C ASP A 237 -3.83 -3.23 0.27
N SER A 238 -4.39 -4.21 -0.46
CA SER A 238 -4.89 -5.47 0.11
C SER A 238 -3.77 -6.32 0.71
N GLU A 239 -2.66 -6.56 0.00
CA GLU A 239 -1.55 -7.35 0.52
C GLU A 239 -0.90 -6.69 1.75
N LEU A 240 -0.75 -5.37 1.75
CA LEU A 240 -0.22 -4.65 2.90
C LEU A 240 -1.13 -4.74 4.14
N ALA A 241 -2.46 -4.78 3.94
CA ALA A 241 -3.40 -5.05 5.02
C ALA A 241 -3.25 -6.48 5.56
N HIS A 242 -2.97 -7.47 4.72
CA HIS A 242 -2.66 -8.83 5.16
C HIS A 242 -1.35 -8.87 5.97
N VAL A 243 -0.29 -8.20 5.47
CA VAL A 243 0.99 -8.08 6.18
C VAL A 243 0.80 -7.42 7.54
N TYR A 244 -0.02 -6.37 7.64
CA TYR A 244 -0.35 -5.72 8.90
C TYR A 244 -0.95 -6.71 9.93
N VAL A 245 -1.83 -7.62 9.53
CA VAL A 245 -2.38 -8.65 10.43
C VAL A 245 -1.33 -9.70 10.78
N ARG A 246 -0.54 -10.16 9.79
CA ARG A 246 0.54 -11.14 10.00
C ARG A 246 1.60 -10.66 10.98
N LEU A 247 1.99 -9.39 10.91
CA LEU A 247 2.90 -8.76 11.88
C LEU A 247 2.37 -8.78 13.33
N LYS A 248 1.09 -9.13 13.56
CA LYS A 248 0.53 -9.35 14.91
C LYS A 248 0.50 -10.82 15.30
N GLU A 249 -0.09 -11.65 14.43
CA GLU A 249 -0.56 -12.98 14.79
C GLU A 249 0.42 -14.09 14.35
N ASP A 250 1.28 -13.82 13.35
CA ASP A 250 2.18 -14.82 12.75
C ASP A 250 3.60 -14.69 13.30
N THR A 251 3.92 -15.50 14.31
CA THR A 251 5.23 -15.51 14.97
C THR A 251 6.37 -15.89 14.02
N THR A 252 6.11 -16.75 13.03
CA THR A 252 7.11 -17.17 12.05
C THR A 252 7.46 -16.03 11.09
N TYR A 253 6.46 -15.28 10.67
CA TYR A 253 6.64 -14.10 9.83
C TYR A 253 7.31 -12.96 10.59
N ILE A 254 6.94 -12.74 11.86
CA ILE A 254 7.60 -11.77 12.74
C ILE A 254 9.11 -12.08 12.84
N ALA A 255 9.48 -13.34 13.07
CA ALA A 255 10.88 -13.75 13.11
C ALA A 255 11.61 -13.50 11.78
N LYS A 256 10.95 -13.73 10.64
CA LYS A 256 11.49 -13.43 9.30
C LYS A 256 11.76 -11.92 9.12
N ILE A 257 10.83 -11.07 9.55
CA ILE A 257 10.96 -9.60 9.46
C ILE A 257 12.10 -9.10 10.37
N GLN A 258 12.19 -9.63 11.59
CA GLN A 258 13.30 -9.33 12.49
C GLN A 258 14.66 -9.77 11.92
N ALA A 259 14.71 -10.93 11.26
CA ALA A 259 15.92 -11.39 10.57
C ALA A 259 16.34 -10.47 9.41
N ALA A 260 15.38 -9.79 8.78
CA ALA A 260 15.63 -8.75 7.78
C ALA A 260 16.05 -7.39 8.39
N LYS A 261 16.33 -7.34 9.70
CA LYS A 261 16.70 -6.11 10.46
C LYS A 261 15.62 -5.02 10.44
N ALA A 262 14.38 -5.39 10.20
CA ALA A 262 13.23 -4.51 10.24
C ALA A 262 12.48 -4.68 11.58
N ASP A 263 12.08 -3.59 12.23
CA ASP A 263 11.25 -3.67 13.44
C ASP A 263 9.77 -3.95 13.08
N PRO A 264 9.21 -5.10 13.47
CA PRO A 264 7.81 -5.44 13.19
C PRO A 264 6.81 -4.40 13.71
N GLN A 265 7.11 -3.76 14.86
CA GLN A 265 6.19 -2.81 15.48
C GLN A 265 6.19 -1.46 14.77
N GLU A 266 7.37 -0.98 14.35
CA GLU A 266 7.50 0.20 13.50
C GLU A 266 6.77 0.00 12.16
N TRP A 267 6.99 -1.15 11.50
CA TRP A 267 6.31 -1.47 10.24
C TRP A 267 4.81 -1.60 10.40
N ARG A 268 4.33 -2.20 11.49
CA ARG A 268 2.89 -2.22 11.82
C ARG A 268 2.31 -0.81 11.93
N THR A 269 3.05 0.12 12.52
CA THR A 269 2.61 1.51 12.66
C THR A 269 2.55 2.21 11.30
N LYS A 270 3.57 2.03 10.46
CA LYS A 270 3.61 2.56 9.09
C LYS A 270 2.49 2.00 8.21
N LEU A 271 2.21 0.69 8.33
CA LEU A 271 1.19 0.00 7.53
C LEU A 271 -0.25 0.24 7.99
N ARG A 272 -0.45 0.89 9.15
CA ARG A 272 -1.78 1.17 9.69
C ARG A 272 -2.67 1.95 8.72
N VAL A 273 -2.09 2.88 7.96
CA VAL A 273 -2.81 3.68 6.97
C VAL A 273 -3.50 2.80 5.92
N TYR A 274 -2.87 1.70 5.51
CA TYR A 274 -3.42 0.76 4.53
C TYR A 274 -4.52 -0.11 5.15
N TRP A 275 -4.35 -0.51 6.42
CA TRP A 275 -5.38 -1.25 7.15
C TRP A 275 -6.64 -0.41 7.39
N ASP A 276 -6.49 0.87 7.69
CA ASP A 276 -7.62 1.75 8.04
C ASP A 276 -8.52 2.08 6.83
N LYS A 277 -8.07 1.82 5.59
CA LYS A 277 -8.86 1.98 4.35
C LYS A 277 -10.05 1.02 4.24
N PHE A 278 -9.95 -0.16 4.84
CA PHE A 278 -10.96 -1.22 4.72
C PHE A 278 -12.10 -1.04 5.74
N ASP A 279 -13.30 -1.47 5.36
CA ASP A 279 -14.44 -1.50 6.28
C ASP A 279 -14.32 -2.66 7.30
N ASP A 280 -15.20 -2.67 8.31
CA ASP A 280 -15.12 -3.68 9.38
C ASP A 280 -15.38 -5.12 8.89
N GLN A 281 -16.18 -5.30 7.83
CA GLN A 281 -16.48 -6.61 7.26
C GLN A 281 -15.28 -7.18 6.48
N GLN A 282 -14.65 -6.34 5.66
CA GLN A 282 -13.42 -6.63 4.93
C GLN A 282 -12.29 -6.93 5.92
N LYS A 283 -12.13 -6.12 6.96
CA LYS A 283 -11.16 -6.34 8.03
C LYS A 283 -11.36 -7.70 8.73
N ALA A 284 -12.59 -8.09 9.00
CA ALA A 284 -12.89 -9.40 9.58
C ALA A 284 -12.52 -10.54 8.62
N THR A 285 -12.81 -10.39 7.33
CA THR A 285 -12.48 -11.36 6.28
C THR A 285 -10.97 -11.54 6.14
N ILE A 286 -10.21 -10.44 6.05
CA ILE A 286 -8.74 -10.47 5.94
C ILE A 286 -8.13 -11.13 7.18
N LYS A 287 -8.63 -10.82 8.38
CA LYS A 287 -8.16 -11.49 9.61
C LYS A 287 -8.39 -12.99 9.57
N GLN A 288 -9.58 -13.42 9.14
CA GLN A 288 -9.92 -14.84 9.06
C GLN A 288 -9.03 -15.55 8.02
N GLN A 289 -8.83 -14.96 6.84
CA GLN A 289 -7.93 -15.48 5.81
C GLN A 289 -6.50 -15.65 6.34
N VAL A 290 -5.96 -14.63 7.02
CA VAL A 290 -4.62 -14.71 7.62
C VAL A 290 -4.54 -15.79 8.69
N ILE A 291 -5.55 -15.94 9.55
CA ILE A 291 -5.60 -17.00 10.57
C ILE A 291 -5.63 -18.38 9.90
N ASP A 292 -6.43 -18.55 8.86
CA ASP A 292 -6.53 -19.82 8.15
C ASP A 292 -5.24 -20.15 7.39
N ASP A 293 -4.55 -19.14 6.85
CA ASP A 293 -3.24 -19.31 6.22
C ASP A 293 -2.13 -19.61 7.24
N ILE A 294 -2.17 -19.02 8.44
CA ILE A 294 -1.27 -19.38 9.54
C ILE A 294 -1.51 -20.84 9.95
N LYS A 295 -2.77 -21.25 10.15
CA LYS A 295 -3.13 -22.63 10.48
C LYS A 295 -2.70 -23.62 9.38
N ARG A 296 -2.85 -23.23 8.11
CA ARG A 296 -2.35 -24.03 7.00
C ARG A 296 -0.83 -24.15 7.08
N ASN A 297 -0.11 -23.07 7.34
CA ASN A 297 1.35 -23.06 7.35
C ASN A 297 1.99 -23.53 8.67
N ASP A 298 1.20 -24.05 9.61
CA ASP A 298 1.71 -24.74 10.80
C ASP A 298 2.63 -25.91 10.37
N PRO A 299 3.92 -25.91 10.77
CA PRO A 299 4.91 -26.88 10.30
C PRO A 299 4.53 -28.35 10.56
N GLU A 300 3.73 -28.64 11.58
CA GLU A 300 3.27 -30.00 11.86
C GLU A 300 2.17 -30.45 10.88
N GLN A 301 1.22 -29.56 10.57
CA GLN A 301 0.17 -29.82 9.57
C GLN A 301 0.72 -29.84 8.14
N ALA A 302 1.76 -29.04 7.85
CA ALA A 302 2.45 -29.05 6.57
C ALA A 302 3.11 -30.41 6.29
N LYS A 303 3.77 -31.03 7.28
CA LYS A 303 4.34 -32.39 7.15
C LYS A 303 3.26 -33.45 6.91
N ILE A 304 2.12 -33.34 7.59
CA ILE A 304 1.00 -34.28 7.41
C ILE A 304 0.44 -34.17 5.99
N ARG A 305 0.21 -32.95 5.48
CA ARG A 305 -0.26 -32.75 4.10
C ARG A 305 0.77 -33.17 3.04
N GLU A 306 2.06 -32.91 3.26
CA GLU A 306 3.11 -33.38 2.35
C GLU A 306 3.17 -34.91 2.31
N ALA A 307 3.00 -35.57 3.46
CA ALA A 307 2.88 -37.02 3.53
C ALA A 307 1.62 -37.54 2.83
N GLU A 308 0.47 -36.87 2.99
CA GLU A 308 -0.77 -37.21 2.28
C GLU A 308 -0.67 -36.98 0.77
N GLU A 309 -0.02 -35.91 0.32
CA GLU A 309 0.18 -35.61 -1.09
C GLU A 309 1.14 -36.61 -1.73
N LYS A 310 2.21 -37.02 -1.02
CA LYS A 310 3.09 -38.12 -1.42
C LYS A 310 2.30 -39.43 -1.54
N LYS A 311 1.49 -39.78 -0.54
CA LYS A 311 0.60 -40.95 -0.60
C LYS A 311 -0.35 -40.90 -1.80
N LYS A 312 -0.98 -39.74 -2.07
CA LYS A 312 -1.88 -39.55 -3.22
C LYS A 312 -1.13 -39.69 -4.56
N LYS A 313 0.08 -39.17 -4.67
CA LYS A 313 0.93 -39.32 -5.88
C LYS A 313 1.35 -40.77 -6.07
N GLU A 314 1.75 -41.46 -5.01
CA GLU A 314 2.11 -42.88 -5.04
C GLU A 314 0.90 -43.74 -5.47
N ILE A 315 -0.28 -43.50 -4.90
CA ILE A 315 -1.53 -44.16 -5.29
C ILE A 315 -1.84 -43.91 -6.77
N ALA A 316 -1.72 -42.65 -7.24
CA ALA A 316 -1.96 -42.31 -8.64
C ALA A 316 -0.98 -43.00 -9.60
N ASP A 317 0.30 -43.11 -9.24
CA ASP A 317 1.32 -43.80 -10.04
C ASP A 317 1.10 -45.32 -10.07
N LEU A 318 0.65 -45.91 -8.95
CA LEU A 318 0.26 -47.32 -8.89
C LEU A 318 -0.95 -47.59 -9.78
N ILE A 319 -2.02 -46.78 -9.66
CA ILE A 319 -3.21 -46.87 -10.49
C ILE A 319 -2.84 -46.75 -11.97
N LYS A 320 -2.07 -45.71 -12.33
CA LYS A 320 -1.59 -45.47 -13.70
C LYS A 320 -0.83 -46.67 -14.26
N TYR A 321 -0.01 -47.32 -13.45
CA TYR A 321 0.71 -48.53 -13.87
C TYR A 321 -0.21 -49.73 -14.06
N LEU A 322 -1.23 -49.91 -13.20
CA LEU A 322 -2.19 -50.99 -13.32
C LEU A 322 -3.08 -50.83 -14.56
N THR A 323 -3.50 -49.60 -14.89
CA THR A 323 -4.43 -49.31 -15.99
C THR A 323 -3.75 -49.05 -17.33
N ARG A 324 -2.41 -49.14 -17.42
CA ARG A 324 -1.67 -48.88 -18.66
C ARG A 324 -2.02 -49.93 -19.74
N LYS A 325 -2.32 -49.46 -20.95
CA LYS A 325 -2.68 -50.31 -22.11
C LYS A 325 -1.59 -50.36 -23.20
N ASP A 326 -0.50 -49.62 -23.00
CA ASP A 326 0.59 -49.43 -23.96
C ASP A 326 1.55 -50.63 -24.09
N LYS A 327 1.63 -51.47 -23.04
CA LYS A 327 2.50 -52.65 -23.02
C LYS A 327 1.71 -53.94 -23.16
N LEU A 328 2.35 -54.99 -23.65
CA LEU A 328 1.82 -56.35 -23.65
C LEU A 328 1.83 -56.93 -22.22
N ASN A 329 0.84 -57.75 -21.91
CA ASN A 329 0.72 -58.46 -20.63
C ASN A 329 1.61 -59.72 -20.67
N THR A 330 2.88 -59.59 -20.28
CA THR A 330 3.79 -60.73 -20.13
C THR A 330 3.73 -61.30 -18.70
N PRO A 331 4.08 -62.58 -18.46
CA PRO A 331 4.07 -63.16 -17.11
C PRO A 331 4.90 -62.37 -16.08
N ARG A 332 6.01 -61.76 -16.52
CA ARG A 332 6.84 -60.89 -15.67
C ARG A 332 6.13 -59.59 -15.30
N ARG A 333 5.38 -59.00 -16.22
CA ARG A 333 4.59 -57.79 -15.96
C ARG A 333 3.42 -58.08 -15.02
N VAL A 334 2.75 -59.22 -15.16
CA VAL A 334 1.65 -59.62 -14.28
C VAL A 334 2.13 -59.72 -12.83
N LYS A 335 3.31 -60.33 -12.58
CA LYS A 335 3.92 -60.34 -11.23
C LYS A 335 4.16 -58.94 -10.67
N THR A 336 4.68 -58.02 -11.48
CA THR A 336 4.87 -56.62 -11.05
C THR A 336 3.54 -55.87 -10.85
N MET A 337 2.48 -56.24 -11.57
CA MET A 337 1.13 -55.70 -11.33
C MET A 337 0.52 -56.24 -10.04
N GLU A 338 0.78 -57.51 -9.69
CA GLU A 338 0.37 -58.10 -8.39
C GLU A 338 1.05 -57.39 -7.22
N GLU A 339 2.37 -57.20 -7.30
CA GLU A 339 3.17 -56.47 -6.29
C GLU A 339 2.65 -55.03 -6.09
N ARG A 340 2.36 -54.32 -7.19
CA ARG A 340 1.83 -52.94 -7.14
C ARG A 340 0.38 -52.86 -6.68
N TYR A 341 -0.44 -53.86 -6.99
CA TYR A 341 -1.79 -53.96 -6.46
C TYR A 341 -1.78 -54.16 -4.94
N GLN A 342 -0.84 -54.97 -4.43
CA GLN A 342 -0.69 -55.19 -2.99
C GLN A 342 -0.21 -53.94 -2.26
N GLN A 343 0.70 -53.16 -2.87
CA GLN A 343 1.08 -51.82 -2.39
C GLN A 343 -0.09 -50.83 -2.40
N LEU A 344 -0.99 -50.92 -3.39
CA LEU A 344 -2.20 -50.10 -3.44
C LEU A 344 -3.17 -50.46 -2.30
N VAL A 345 -3.35 -51.76 -2.01
CA VAL A 345 -4.17 -52.22 -0.87
C VAL A 345 -3.62 -51.69 0.46
N GLU A 346 -2.30 -51.71 0.63
CA GLU A 346 -1.64 -51.22 1.85
C GLU A 346 -1.75 -49.69 2.02
N LEU A 347 -1.70 -48.92 0.93
CA LEU A 347 -1.73 -47.46 0.98
C LEU A 347 -3.13 -46.82 0.93
N ALA A 348 -4.06 -47.40 0.17
CA ALA A 348 -5.41 -46.86 -0.06
C ALA A 348 -6.52 -47.64 0.65
N GLY A 349 -6.23 -48.85 1.13
CA GLY A 349 -7.21 -49.75 1.75
C GLY A 349 -7.92 -50.67 0.74
N GLU A 350 -8.52 -51.74 1.26
CA GLU A 350 -9.12 -52.81 0.45
C GLU A 350 -10.29 -52.35 -0.42
N GLU A 351 -11.08 -51.38 0.03
CA GLU A 351 -12.27 -50.90 -0.68
C GLU A 351 -11.91 -50.16 -1.99
N GLU A 352 -10.91 -49.28 -1.95
CA GLU A 352 -10.46 -48.55 -3.14
C GLU A 352 -9.67 -49.46 -4.10
N ALA A 353 -8.88 -50.40 -3.55
CA ALA A 353 -8.09 -51.33 -4.35
C ALA A 353 -8.97 -52.35 -5.10
N LYS A 354 -10.09 -52.82 -4.51
CA LYS A 354 -11.01 -53.80 -5.14
C LYS A 354 -11.45 -53.41 -6.54
N HIS A 355 -11.61 -52.12 -6.84
CA HIS A 355 -11.98 -51.63 -8.16
C HIS A 355 -10.95 -51.94 -9.26
N TYR A 356 -9.69 -52.15 -8.90
CA TYR A 356 -8.60 -52.44 -9.83
C TYR A 356 -8.29 -53.94 -9.96
N TYR A 357 -8.88 -54.78 -9.11
CA TYR A 357 -8.71 -56.23 -9.16
C TYR A 357 -9.15 -56.87 -10.49
N PRO A 358 -10.27 -56.47 -11.13
CA PRO A 358 -10.67 -57.00 -12.43
C PRO A 358 -9.65 -56.71 -13.55
N VAL A 359 -8.92 -55.60 -13.45
CA VAL A 359 -7.86 -55.22 -14.40
C VAL A 359 -6.67 -56.18 -14.30
N LEU A 360 -6.34 -56.60 -13.07
CA LEU A 360 -5.29 -57.58 -12.81
C LEU A 360 -5.69 -58.98 -13.32
N GLU A 361 -6.94 -59.41 -13.12
CA GLU A 361 -7.44 -60.68 -13.65
C GLU A 361 -7.46 -60.74 -15.18
N ALA A 362 -7.86 -59.64 -15.85
CA ALA A 362 -7.79 -59.54 -17.30
C ALA A 362 -6.33 -59.67 -17.79
N ALA A 363 -5.39 -59.02 -17.10
CA ALA A 363 -3.96 -59.11 -17.43
C ALA A 363 -3.39 -60.53 -17.23
N ARG A 364 -3.85 -61.29 -16.23
CA ARG A 364 -3.49 -62.71 -16.02
C ARG A 364 -3.94 -63.57 -17.21
N LYS A 365 -5.20 -63.44 -17.62
CA LYS A 365 -5.77 -64.18 -18.77
C LYS A 365 -5.05 -63.85 -20.08
N ASP A 366 -4.71 -62.58 -20.29
CA ASP A 366 -3.94 -62.16 -21.47
C ASP A 366 -2.52 -62.74 -21.48
N ALA A 367 -1.85 -62.81 -20.32
CA ALA A 367 -0.52 -63.38 -20.21
C ALA A 367 -0.51 -64.90 -20.44
N GLU A 368 -1.55 -65.61 -19.97
CA GLU A 368 -1.75 -67.03 -20.26
C GLU A 368 -1.92 -67.27 -21.76
N ASN A 369 -2.79 -66.48 -22.43
CA ASN A 369 -2.97 -66.54 -23.88
C ASN A 369 -1.69 -66.21 -24.65
N TYR A 370 -0.90 -65.24 -24.19
CA TYR A 370 0.42 -64.91 -24.75
C TYR A 370 1.39 -66.09 -24.64
N THR A 371 1.45 -66.77 -23.49
CA THR A 371 2.31 -67.95 -23.32
C THR A 371 1.89 -69.16 -24.14
N ILE A 372 0.58 -69.34 -24.38
CA ILE A 372 0.06 -70.44 -25.22
C ILE A 372 0.39 -70.20 -26.69
N ASN A 373 0.18 -68.97 -27.19
CA ASN A 373 0.48 -68.62 -28.57
C ASN A 373 1.98 -68.67 -28.88
N ASN A 374 2.83 -68.26 -27.93
CA ASN A 374 4.29 -68.29 -28.09
C ASN A 374 4.89 -69.71 -27.99
N LYS A 375 4.18 -70.66 -27.32
CA LYS A 375 4.50 -72.09 -27.35
C LYS A 375 4.07 -72.75 -28.67
N LYS A 376 2.92 -72.37 -29.22
CA LYS A 376 2.44 -72.87 -30.52
C LYS A 376 3.32 -72.38 -31.70
N SER A 377 3.81 -71.14 -31.66
CA SER A 377 4.71 -70.63 -32.70
C SER A 377 6.08 -71.31 -32.70
N LYS A 378 6.63 -71.66 -31.54
CA LYS A 378 7.89 -72.41 -31.45
C LYS A 378 7.78 -73.85 -31.94
N ASN A 379 6.66 -74.52 -31.66
CA ASN A 379 6.43 -75.88 -32.15
C ASN A 379 6.21 -75.96 -33.67
N ASN A 380 5.84 -74.85 -34.32
CA ASN A 380 5.69 -74.77 -35.78
C ASN A 380 6.97 -74.33 -36.52
N GLU A 381 8.03 -73.93 -35.80
CA GLU A 381 9.36 -73.63 -36.37
C GLU A 381 10.34 -74.82 -36.25
N GLU A 382 9.95 -75.88 -35.52
CA GLU A 382 10.72 -77.13 -35.34
C GLU A 382 10.19 -78.30 -36.19
N GLU A 383 9.17 -78.08 -37.04
CA GLU A 383 8.77 -78.94 -38.18
C GLU A 383 9.27 -78.31 -39.49
#